data_AF-A0A8B6XT94-F1
#
_entry.id   AF-A0A8B6XT94-F1
#
_cell.length_a   1.000
_cell.length_b   1.000
_cell.length_c   1.000
_cell.angle_alpha   90.00
_cell.angle_beta   90.00
_cell.angle_gamma   90.00
#
_symmetry.space_group_name_H-M   'P 1'
#
loop_
_entity.id
_entity.type
_entity.pdbx_description
1 polymer ?
#
loop_
_entity_poly.entity_id
_entity_poly.type
_entity_poly.pdbx_seq_one_letter_code
_entity_poly.pdbx_strand_id
1 'polypeptide(L)'
;MSAFSPVPFICPVILDIGLPEIADVMKNTGLFIQAIICIKLIPDQILRKKKIERLLDEIGIEVILAKVEKDREQGIMDGHLGAIEEEVYNYVNKHNLFVSLNGSAHFDKMIGYLIRSQKINNLLLKTITSGNLKNAVELITLYASFYPKSLVAQKINEGLDAKHALLVYLQEQGLLAETKKYFTSHFKPDCDETSLIEGSFNNNNSHLFNLTETR
;
A
#
# COMPACT_ATOMS: atom_id res chain seq x y z
N MET A 1 -12.02 6.60 -25.46
CA MET A 1 -11.10 7.74 -25.52
C MET A 1 -9.97 7.45 -24.54
N SER A 2 -8.80 7.08 -25.04
CA SER A 2 -7.62 6.75 -24.22
C SER A 2 -7.00 8.02 -23.66
N ALA A 3 -6.96 8.14 -22.33
CA ALA A 3 -6.22 9.19 -21.66
C ALA A 3 -4.72 8.94 -21.88
N PHE A 4 -4.09 9.76 -22.72
CA PHE A 4 -2.63 9.85 -22.78
C PHE A 4 -2.16 10.46 -21.45
N SER A 5 -1.48 9.66 -20.65
CA SER A 5 -0.71 10.17 -19.52
C SER A 5 0.40 11.07 -20.08
N PRO A 6 0.53 12.33 -19.63
CA PRO A 6 1.59 13.20 -20.11
C PRO A 6 2.93 12.61 -19.70
N VAL A 7 3.74 12.21 -20.68
CA VAL A 7 5.14 11.86 -20.45
C VAL A 7 5.82 13.12 -19.92
N PRO A 8 6.45 13.09 -18.74
CA PRO A 8 7.17 14.26 -18.23
C PRO A 8 8.22 14.65 -19.28
N PHE A 9 8.31 15.94 -19.60
CA PHE A 9 9.37 16.47 -20.48
C PHE A 9 10.72 16.26 -19.78
N ILE A 10 11.39 15.16 -20.10
CA ILE A 10 12.74 14.88 -19.64
C ILE A 10 13.70 15.64 -20.58
N CYS A 11 14.55 16.49 -20.01
CA CYS A 11 15.56 17.23 -20.76
C CYS A 11 16.43 16.24 -21.56
N PRO A 12 16.62 16.43 -22.88
CA PRO A 12 17.42 15.53 -23.71
C PRO A 12 18.84 15.29 -23.14
N VAL A 13 19.43 16.32 -22.53
CA VAL A 13 20.75 16.23 -21.89
C VAL A 13 20.79 15.20 -20.75
N ILE A 14 19.68 15.03 -20.01
CA ILE A 14 19.60 14.05 -18.92
C ILE A 14 19.61 12.61 -19.45
N LEU A 15 19.13 12.40 -20.69
CA LEU A 15 19.14 11.08 -21.34
C LEU A 15 20.56 10.64 -21.72
N ASP A 16 21.45 11.59 -22.02
CA ASP A 16 22.81 11.32 -22.50
C ASP A 16 23.87 11.26 -21.38
N ILE A 17 23.52 11.65 -20.15
CA ILE A 17 24.46 11.85 -19.04
C ILE A 17 24.92 10.53 -18.36
N GLY A 18 24.28 9.39 -18.66
CA GLY A 18 24.60 8.13 -17.96
C GLY A 18 24.15 8.15 -16.49
N LEU A 19 22.86 8.46 -16.25
CA LEU A 19 22.27 8.45 -14.92
C LEU A 19 22.51 7.14 -14.12
N PRO A 20 22.44 5.94 -14.74
CA PRO A 20 22.74 4.70 -14.02
C PRO A 20 24.15 4.68 -13.42
N GLU A 21 25.15 5.14 -14.17
CA GLU A 21 26.56 5.15 -13.77
C GLU A 21 26.81 6.20 -12.68
N ILE A 22 26.22 7.39 -12.83
CA ILE A 22 26.30 8.46 -11.82
C ILE A 22 25.69 8.00 -10.50
N ALA A 23 24.54 7.33 -10.54
CA ALA A 23 23.92 6.80 -9.34
C ALA A 23 24.82 5.77 -8.63
N ASP A 24 25.52 4.92 -9.40
CA ASP A 24 26.45 3.95 -8.82
C ASP A 24 27.67 4.64 -8.17
N VAL A 25 28.19 5.70 -8.79
CA VAL A 25 29.26 6.53 -8.20
C VAL A 25 28.79 7.19 -6.90
N MET A 26 27.60 7.82 -6.90
CA MET A 26 27.02 8.45 -5.72
C MET A 26 26.77 7.45 -4.59
N LYS A 27 26.28 6.26 -4.92
CA LYS A 27 26.14 5.15 -3.96
C LYS A 27 27.49 4.82 -3.31
N ASN A 28 28.52 4.64 -4.12
CA ASN A 28 29.85 4.25 -3.65
C ASN A 28 30.53 5.32 -2.78
N THR A 29 30.12 6.59 -2.89
CA THR A 29 30.60 7.70 -2.05
C THR A 29 29.71 7.99 -0.84
N GLY A 30 28.65 7.21 -0.62
CA GLY A 30 27.74 7.39 0.52
C GLY A 30 26.63 8.43 0.31
N LEU A 31 26.47 8.95 -0.92
CA LEU A 31 25.43 9.91 -1.30
C LEU A 31 24.13 9.19 -1.71
N PHE A 32 23.55 8.43 -0.78
CA PHE A 32 22.43 7.51 -1.08
C PHE A 32 21.15 8.24 -1.52
N ILE A 33 20.84 9.38 -0.93
CA ILE A 33 19.66 10.18 -1.29
C ILE A 33 19.79 10.66 -2.74
N GLN A 34 20.96 11.21 -3.08
CA GLN A 34 21.27 11.68 -4.43
C GLN A 34 21.29 10.52 -5.43
N ALA A 35 21.81 9.35 -5.04
CA ALA A 35 21.76 8.15 -5.86
C ALA A 35 20.30 7.75 -6.19
N ILE A 36 19.39 7.74 -5.21
CA ILE A 36 17.96 7.46 -5.45
C ILE A 36 17.35 8.51 -6.38
N ILE A 37 17.63 9.79 -6.17
CA ILE A 37 17.14 10.87 -7.04
C ILE A 37 17.58 10.63 -8.49
N CYS A 38 18.87 10.35 -8.72
CA CYS A 38 19.40 10.03 -10.04
C CYS A 38 18.71 8.80 -10.66
N ILE A 39 18.51 7.74 -9.87
CA ILE A 39 17.80 6.54 -10.33
C ILE A 39 16.35 6.87 -10.72
N LYS A 40 15.66 7.73 -9.95
CA LYS A 40 14.26 8.12 -10.26
C LYS A 40 14.13 8.89 -11.56
N LEU A 41 15.18 9.57 -12.01
CA LEU A 41 15.23 10.28 -13.30
C LEU A 41 15.49 9.35 -14.50
N ILE A 42 15.85 8.08 -14.28
CA ILE A 42 16.03 7.11 -15.36
C ILE A 42 14.68 6.89 -16.07
N PRO A 43 14.58 7.10 -17.40
CA PRO A 43 13.31 6.95 -18.13
C PRO A 43 12.79 5.52 -18.15
N ASP A 44 13.70 4.55 -18.29
CA ASP A 44 13.39 3.12 -18.28
C ASP A 44 12.87 2.72 -16.89
N GLN A 45 11.57 2.42 -16.83
CA GLN A 45 10.89 2.06 -15.59
C GLN A 45 11.37 0.73 -15.00
N ILE A 46 11.72 -0.24 -15.85
CA ILE A 46 12.16 -1.57 -15.43
C ILE A 46 13.55 -1.44 -14.82
N LEU A 47 14.46 -0.75 -15.52
CA LEU A 47 15.81 -0.50 -15.02
C LEU A 47 15.77 0.33 -13.72
N ARG A 48 14.96 1.39 -13.68
CA ARG A 48 14.77 2.23 -12.49
C ARG A 48 14.34 1.39 -11.29
N LYS A 49 13.29 0.59 -11.43
CA LYS A 49 12.79 -0.28 -10.35
C LYS A 49 13.87 -1.25 -9.87
N LYS A 50 14.55 -1.93 -10.81
CA LYS A 50 15.63 -2.87 -10.49
C LYS A 50 16.78 -2.19 -9.73
N LYS A 51 17.15 -0.96 -10.10
CA LYS A 51 18.21 -0.21 -9.42
C LYS A 51 17.80 0.27 -8.03
N ILE A 52 16.56 0.72 -7.84
CA ILE A 52 16.04 1.09 -6.50
C ILE A 52 16.05 -0.14 -5.59
N GLU A 53 15.53 -1.27 -6.05
CA GLU A 53 15.50 -2.52 -5.27
C GLU A 53 16.92 -2.95 -4.87
N ARG A 54 17.86 -2.97 -5.84
CA ARG A 54 19.27 -3.28 -5.56
C ARG A 54 19.90 -2.33 -4.54
N LEU A 55 19.65 -1.03 -4.67
CA LEU A 55 20.20 -0.04 -3.73
C LEU A 55 19.68 -0.32 -2.30
N LEU A 56 18.39 -0.60 -2.16
CA LEU A 56 17.77 -0.90 -0.86
C LEU A 56 18.29 -2.21 -0.27
N ASP A 57 18.55 -3.21 -1.11
CA ASP A 57 19.16 -4.48 -0.70
C ASP A 57 20.62 -4.32 -0.24
N GLU A 58 21.41 -3.50 -0.94
CA GLU A 58 22.83 -3.32 -0.65
C GLU A 58 23.09 -2.38 0.53
N ILE A 59 22.34 -1.29 0.64
CA ILE A 59 22.56 -0.24 1.65
C ILE A 59 21.72 -0.48 2.91
N GLY A 60 20.54 -1.05 2.76
CA GLY A 60 19.60 -1.27 3.84
C GLY A 60 18.56 -0.17 4.01
N ILE A 61 17.34 -0.60 4.31
CA ILE A 61 16.14 0.23 4.51
C ILE A 61 16.35 1.29 5.60
N GLU A 62 16.88 0.88 6.76
CA GLU A 62 17.09 1.74 7.92
C GLU A 62 18.09 2.86 7.65
N VAL A 63 19.16 2.57 6.90
CA VAL A 63 20.22 3.55 6.58
C VAL A 63 19.66 4.68 5.73
N ILE A 64 18.87 4.34 4.71
CA ILE A 64 18.27 5.34 3.82
C ILE A 64 17.25 6.19 4.59
N LEU A 65 16.39 5.58 5.42
CA LEU A 65 15.40 6.32 6.20
C LEU A 65 16.05 7.21 7.27
N ALA A 66 17.09 6.73 7.95
CA ALA A 66 17.85 7.53 8.90
C ALA A 66 18.52 8.73 8.23
N LYS A 67 19.01 8.56 6.99
CA LYS A 67 19.57 9.66 6.21
C LYS A 67 18.49 10.68 5.79
N VAL A 68 17.30 10.23 5.39
CA VAL A 68 16.16 11.10 5.10
C VAL A 68 15.80 11.95 6.33
N GLU A 69 15.71 11.34 7.51
CA GLU A 69 15.37 12.07 8.73
C GLU A 69 16.46 13.06 9.12
N LYS A 70 17.73 12.66 9.04
CA LYS A 70 18.87 13.55 9.27
C LYS A 70 18.86 14.76 8.34
N ASP A 71 18.54 14.58 7.06
CA ASP A 71 18.49 15.69 6.10
C ASP A 71 17.34 16.66 6.45
N ARG A 72 16.20 16.14 6.92
CA ARG A 72 15.08 16.97 7.42
C ARG A 72 15.47 17.74 8.69
N GLU A 73 16.12 17.09 9.65
CA GLU A 73 16.60 17.72 10.89
C GLU A 73 17.61 18.84 10.61
N GLN A 74 18.41 18.70 9.56
CA GLN A 74 19.36 19.71 9.09
C GLN A 74 18.68 20.86 8.31
N GLY A 75 17.35 20.85 8.18
CA GLY A 75 16.59 21.87 7.47
C GLY A 75 16.73 21.79 5.95
N ILE A 76 17.18 20.66 5.41
CA ILE A 76 17.21 20.43 3.96
C ILE A 76 15.76 20.23 3.49
N MET A 77 15.19 21.30 2.91
CA MET A 77 13.84 21.30 2.35
C MET A 77 13.85 20.75 0.91
N ASP A 78 14.33 19.53 0.74
CA ASP A 78 14.29 18.84 -0.55
C ASP A 78 12.94 18.13 -0.74
N GLY A 79 12.18 18.57 -1.76
CA GLY A 79 10.89 18.00 -2.12
C GLY A 79 10.93 16.52 -2.54
N HIS A 80 12.12 15.99 -2.86
CA HIS A 80 12.32 14.59 -3.19
C HIS A 80 12.35 13.67 -1.97
N LEU A 81 12.64 14.17 -0.76
CA LEU A 81 12.78 13.33 0.45
C LEU A 81 11.51 12.55 0.77
N GLY A 82 10.33 13.18 0.65
CA GLY A 82 9.05 12.48 0.80
C GLY A 82 8.87 11.37 -0.24
N ALA A 83 9.18 11.67 -1.50
CA ALA A 83 9.08 10.70 -2.59
C ALA A 83 10.08 9.55 -2.47
N ILE A 84 11.20 9.73 -1.76
CA ILE A 84 12.17 8.66 -1.47
C ILE A 84 11.64 7.77 -0.34
N GLU A 85 11.16 8.38 0.74
CA GLU A 85 10.55 7.66 1.86
C GLU A 85 9.39 6.77 1.40
N GLU A 86 8.54 7.27 0.51
CA GLU A 86 7.45 6.49 -0.10
C GLU A 86 7.95 5.30 -0.94
N GLU A 87 9.06 5.45 -1.67
CA GLU A 87 9.66 4.33 -2.41
C GLU A 87 10.19 3.24 -1.47
N VAL A 88 10.80 3.65 -0.35
CA VAL A 88 11.24 2.70 0.68
C VAL A 88 10.03 1.96 1.25
N TYR A 89 8.94 2.66 1.56
CA TYR A 89 7.71 2.03 2.06
C TYR A 89 7.06 1.09 1.04
N ASN A 90 7.06 1.45 -0.25
CA ASN A 90 6.61 0.55 -1.32
C ASN A 90 7.48 -0.70 -1.40
N TYR A 91 8.80 -0.56 -1.26
CA TYR A 91 9.73 -1.68 -1.24
C TYR A 91 9.45 -2.62 -0.06
N VAL A 92 9.35 -2.06 1.16
CA VAL A 92 9.03 -2.82 2.38
C VAL A 92 7.70 -3.58 2.21
N ASN A 93 6.67 -2.91 1.70
CA ASN A 93 5.35 -3.50 1.49
C ASN A 93 5.36 -4.62 0.44
N LYS A 94 6.08 -4.41 -0.68
CA LYS A 94 6.20 -5.40 -1.76
C LYS A 94 6.93 -6.66 -1.33
N HIS A 95 7.96 -6.52 -0.49
CA HIS A 95 8.82 -7.62 -0.05
C HIS A 95 8.44 -8.17 1.34
N ASN A 96 7.34 -7.70 1.94
CA ASN A 96 6.88 -8.08 3.28
C ASN A 96 7.92 -7.87 4.40
N LEU A 97 8.77 -6.84 4.26
CA LEU A 97 9.89 -6.56 5.17
C LEU A 97 9.48 -5.71 6.37
N PHE A 98 8.22 -5.74 6.77
CA PHE A 98 7.66 -4.86 7.82
C PHE A 98 8.42 -4.92 9.16
N VAL A 99 9.02 -6.08 9.47
CA VAL A 99 9.83 -6.28 10.69
C VAL A 99 11.06 -5.36 10.73
N SER A 100 11.63 -4.99 9.57
CA SER A 100 12.77 -4.07 9.49
C SER A 100 12.46 -2.66 10.00
N LEU A 101 11.19 -2.30 10.11
CA LEU A 101 10.77 -1.01 10.63
C LEU A 101 10.12 -1.11 12.01
N ASN A 102 9.89 -2.32 12.53
CA ASN A 102 9.15 -2.50 13.77
C ASN A 102 9.85 -1.81 14.95
N GLY A 103 9.10 -1.03 15.73
CA GLY A 103 9.64 -0.23 16.84
C GLY A 103 10.33 1.08 16.42
N SER A 104 10.36 1.41 15.13
CA SER A 104 10.81 2.72 14.64
C SER A 104 9.63 3.65 14.38
N ALA A 105 9.86 4.97 14.47
CA ALA A 105 8.87 5.98 14.07
C ALA A 105 8.49 5.89 12.58
N HIS A 106 9.32 5.25 11.75
CA HIS A 106 9.02 5.01 10.35
C HIS A 106 7.94 3.95 10.15
N PHE A 107 7.67 3.08 11.13
CA PHE A 107 6.59 2.11 11.04
C PHE A 107 5.23 2.78 10.96
N ASP A 108 4.96 3.74 11.85
CA ASP A 108 3.70 4.48 11.88
C ASP A 108 3.54 5.36 10.65
N LYS A 109 4.62 6.03 10.22
CA LYS A 109 4.65 6.80 8.96
C LYS A 109 4.32 5.91 7.76
N MET A 110 4.88 4.70 7.71
CA MET A 110 4.60 3.71 6.67
C MET A 110 3.14 3.27 6.69
N ILE A 111 2.57 2.93 7.85
CA ILE A 111 1.14 2.55 7.96
C ILE A 111 0.26 3.66 7.41
N GLY A 112 0.50 4.92 7.84
CA GLY A 112 -0.26 6.07 7.36
C GLY A 112 -0.11 6.31 5.85
N TYR A 113 1.07 6.05 5.28
CA TYR A 113 1.27 6.08 3.82
C TYR A 113 0.50 4.97 3.10
N LEU A 114 0.59 3.72 3.58
CA LEU A 114 -0.06 2.57 2.96
C LEU A 114 -1.58 2.69 3.00
N ILE A 115 -2.14 3.20 4.10
CA ILE A 115 -3.59 3.49 4.19
C ILE A 115 -3.96 4.53 3.15
N ARG A 116 -3.34 5.71 3.15
CA ARG A 116 -3.66 6.81 2.20
C ARG A 116 -3.48 6.41 0.73
N SER A 117 -2.60 5.45 0.47
CA SER A 117 -2.33 4.92 -0.88
C SER A 117 -3.15 3.67 -1.22
N GLN A 118 -4.04 3.21 -0.33
CA GLN A 118 -4.83 1.98 -0.47
C GLN A 118 -3.98 0.72 -0.75
N LYS A 119 -2.79 0.65 -0.16
CA LYS A 119 -1.80 -0.44 -0.34
C LYS A 119 -1.65 -1.34 0.89
N ILE A 120 -2.67 -1.41 1.74
CA ILE A 120 -2.59 -2.06 3.06
C ILE A 120 -2.66 -3.60 3.01
N ASN A 121 -3.07 -4.18 1.89
CA ASN A 121 -3.37 -5.62 1.77
C ASN A 121 -2.23 -6.52 2.27
N ASN A 122 -0.98 -6.25 1.86
CA ASN A 122 0.15 -7.07 2.26
C ASN A 122 0.42 -6.98 3.78
N LEU A 123 0.35 -5.77 4.34
CA LEU A 123 0.50 -5.57 5.79
C LEU A 123 -0.62 -6.27 6.57
N LEU A 124 -1.86 -6.18 6.07
CA LEU A 124 -3.02 -6.83 6.68
C LEU A 124 -2.88 -8.35 6.67
N LEU A 125 -2.53 -8.93 5.51
CA LEU A 125 -2.26 -10.36 5.37
C LEU A 125 -1.13 -10.80 6.30
N LYS A 126 -0.02 -10.05 6.37
CA LYS A 126 1.09 -10.36 7.27
C LYS A 126 0.65 -10.36 8.74
N THR A 127 -0.19 -9.40 9.13
CA THR A 127 -0.70 -9.26 10.49
C THR A 127 -1.65 -10.39 10.87
N ILE A 128 -2.53 -10.81 9.95
CA ILE A 128 -3.43 -11.95 10.16
C ILE A 128 -2.65 -13.25 10.23
N THR A 129 -1.72 -13.47 9.30
CA THR A 129 -0.92 -14.70 9.22
C THR A 129 0.03 -14.88 10.40
N SER A 130 0.39 -13.79 11.09
CA SER A 130 1.15 -13.84 12.35
C SER A 130 0.27 -14.08 13.59
N GLY A 131 -1.03 -14.29 13.43
CA GLY A 131 -1.97 -14.50 14.53
C GLY A 131 -2.41 -13.24 15.28
N ASN A 132 -2.02 -12.04 14.81
CA ASN A 132 -2.31 -10.78 15.49
C ASN A 132 -3.63 -10.17 15.02
N LEU A 133 -4.73 -10.91 15.19
CA LEU A 133 -6.05 -10.49 14.71
C LEU A 133 -6.53 -9.16 15.30
N LYS A 134 -6.18 -8.87 16.55
CA LYS A 134 -6.51 -7.58 17.19
C LYS A 134 -5.93 -6.41 16.38
N ASN A 135 -4.65 -6.48 16.01
CA ASN A 135 -3.98 -5.44 15.23
C ASN A 135 -4.54 -5.36 13.80
N ALA A 136 -4.96 -6.49 13.22
CA ALA A 136 -5.63 -6.50 11.92
C ALA A 136 -6.97 -5.75 11.96
N VAL A 137 -7.75 -5.91 13.04
CA VAL A 137 -9.01 -5.18 13.25
C VAL A 137 -8.76 -3.69 13.49
N GLU A 138 -7.73 -3.34 14.27
CA GLU A 138 -7.31 -1.95 14.47
C GLU A 138 -6.90 -1.30 13.14
N LEU A 139 -6.14 -2.00 12.30
CA LEU A 139 -5.72 -1.53 10.99
C LEU A 139 -6.92 -1.25 10.05
N ILE A 140 -7.94 -2.11 10.08
CA ILE A 140 -9.18 -1.90 9.29
C ILE A 140 -10.02 -0.77 9.85
N THR A 141 -10.12 -0.63 11.17
CA THR A 141 -10.81 0.51 11.80
C THR A 141 -10.13 1.82 11.41
N LEU A 142 -8.79 1.84 11.40
CA LEU A 142 -8.03 3.00 10.94
C LEU A 142 -8.22 3.26 9.45
N TYR A 143 -8.25 2.23 8.60
CA TYR A 143 -8.60 2.39 7.19
C TYR A 143 -9.99 3.01 7.00
N ALA A 144 -10.99 2.55 7.76
CA ALA A 144 -12.35 3.05 7.69
C ALA A 144 -12.45 4.54 8.07
N SER A 145 -11.63 5.01 9.03
CA SER A 145 -11.61 6.43 9.40
C SER A 145 -11.01 7.33 8.31
N PHE A 146 -10.05 6.83 7.53
CA PHE A 146 -9.51 7.53 6.36
C PHE A 146 -10.45 7.49 5.14
N TYR A 147 -11.27 6.45 5.02
CA TYR A 147 -12.19 6.25 3.91
C TYR A 147 -13.64 6.08 4.40
N PRO A 148 -14.29 7.15 4.88
CA PRO A 148 -15.62 7.08 5.49
C PRO A 148 -16.73 6.63 4.53
N LYS A 149 -16.46 6.66 3.21
CA LYS A 149 -17.39 6.19 2.17
C LYS A 149 -17.16 4.74 1.76
N SER A 150 -16.11 4.08 2.25
CA SER A 150 -15.85 2.66 1.95
C SER A 150 -16.96 1.77 2.50
N LEU A 151 -17.18 0.61 1.88
CA LEU A 151 -18.17 -0.37 2.35
C LEU A 151 -17.92 -0.75 3.82
N VAL A 152 -16.66 -0.96 4.18
CA VAL A 152 -16.24 -1.23 5.55
C VAL A 152 -16.69 -0.14 6.52
N ALA A 153 -16.42 1.13 6.19
CA ALA A 153 -16.80 2.26 7.05
C ALA A 153 -18.31 2.37 7.20
N GLN A 154 -19.07 2.17 6.12
CA GLN A 154 -20.53 2.15 6.16
C GLN A 154 -21.04 1.05 7.10
N LYS A 155 -20.49 -0.17 6.98
CA LYS A 155 -20.88 -1.30 7.82
C LYS A 155 -20.57 -1.07 9.30
N ILE A 156 -19.42 -0.51 9.63
CA ILE A 156 -19.08 -0.13 11.01
C ILE A 156 -20.07 0.91 11.55
N ASN A 157 -20.42 1.92 10.74
CA ASN A 157 -21.39 2.94 11.12
C ASN A 157 -22.82 2.40 11.29
N GLU A 158 -23.18 1.35 10.55
CA GLU A 158 -24.42 0.58 10.71
C GLU A 158 -24.43 -0.29 11.98
N GLY A 159 -23.34 -0.30 12.75
CA GLY A 159 -23.20 -1.04 13.99
C GLY A 159 -22.58 -2.43 13.84
N LEU A 160 -22.02 -2.77 12.67
CA LEU A 160 -21.30 -4.03 12.49
C LEU A 160 -20.05 -4.07 13.36
N ASP A 161 -19.85 -5.18 14.07
CA ASP A 161 -18.64 -5.41 14.85
C ASP A 161 -17.38 -5.33 13.97
N ALA A 162 -16.32 -4.72 14.49
CA ALA A 162 -15.09 -4.43 13.75
C ALA A 162 -14.41 -5.71 13.23
N LYS A 163 -14.59 -6.86 13.91
CA LYS A 163 -14.10 -8.16 13.43
C LYS A 163 -14.85 -8.63 12.18
N HIS A 164 -16.16 -8.41 12.12
CA HIS A 164 -16.96 -8.73 10.95
C HIS A 164 -16.68 -7.75 9.81
N ALA A 165 -16.43 -6.47 10.12
CA ALA A 165 -16.00 -5.48 9.13
C ALA A 165 -14.65 -5.84 8.48
N LEU A 166 -13.71 -6.45 9.22
CA LEU A 166 -12.49 -7.04 8.67
C LEU A 166 -12.80 -8.14 7.64
N LEU A 167 -13.75 -9.03 7.92
CA LEU A 167 -14.15 -10.08 6.96
C LEU A 167 -14.77 -9.49 5.69
N VAL A 168 -15.60 -8.45 5.82
CA VAL A 168 -16.17 -7.71 4.68
C VAL A 168 -15.06 -7.13 3.81
N TYR A 169 -14.06 -6.49 4.42
CA TYR A 169 -12.90 -5.97 3.67
C TYR A 169 -12.15 -7.07 2.93
N LEU A 170 -11.86 -8.18 3.61
CA LEU A 170 -11.13 -9.30 3.01
C LEU A 170 -11.92 -9.94 1.86
N GLN A 171 -13.24 -9.98 1.96
CA GLN A 171 -14.10 -10.46 0.87
C GLN A 171 -14.08 -9.49 -0.32
N GLU A 172 -14.22 -8.19 -0.08
CA GLU A 172 -14.17 -7.14 -1.12
C GLU A 172 -12.83 -7.16 -1.88
N GLN A 173 -11.74 -7.37 -1.17
CA GLN A 173 -10.38 -7.42 -1.74
C GLN A 173 -9.98 -8.81 -2.28
N GLY A 174 -10.85 -9.82 -2.19
CA GLY A 174 -10.56 -11.18 -2.65
C GLY A 174 -9.53 -11.95 -1.81
N LEU A 175 -9.26 -11.50 -0.58
CA LEU A 175 -8.24 -12.04 0.34
C LEU A 175 -8.78 -13.08 1.34
N LEU A 176 -10.09 -13.35 1.31
CA LEU A 176 -10.74 -14.22 2.29
C LEU A 176 -10.23 -15.66 2.23
N ALA A 177 -9.92 -16.17 1.04
CA ALA A 177 -9.43 -17.54 0.85
C ALA A 177 -8.07 -17.77 1.53
N GLU A 178 -7.18 -16.78 1.48
CA GLU A 178 -5.84 -16.85 2.09
C GLU A 178 -5.88 -16.74 3.61
N THR A 179 -6.90 -16.09 4.14
CA THR A 179 -7.00 -15.72 5.56
C THR A 179 -7.92 -16.63 6.38
N LYS A 180 -8.82 -17.40 5.74
CA LYS A 180 -9.84 -18.25 6.40
C LYS A 180 -9.29 -19.16 7.51
N LYS A 181 -8.12 -19.76 7.30
CA LYS A 181 -7.49 -20.69 8.27
C LYS A 181 -7.00 -20.03 9.57
N TYR A 182 -6.89 -18.70 9.61
CA TYR A 182 -6.42 -17.95 10.78
C TYR A 182 -7.56 -17.47 11.69
N PHE A 183 -8.81 -17.64 11.24
CA PHE A 183 -10.00 -17.20 11.98
C PHE A 183 -10.67 -18.31 12.80
N THR A 184 -10.34 -19.58 12.51
CA THR A 184 -11.02 -20.78 13.03
C THR A 184 -10.86 -21.03 14.54
N SER A 185 -9.94 -20.32 15.21
CA SER A 185 -9.70 -20.41 16.65
C SER A 185 -10.15 -19.18 17.45
N HIS A 186 -10.48 -18.06 16.79
CA HIS A 186 -10.75 -16.77 17.43
C HIS A 186 -12.17 -16.24 17.23
N PHE A 187 -12.89 -16.83 16.28
CA PHE A 187 -14.33 -16.65 16.10
C PHE A 187 -15.00 -17.88 16.71
N LYS A 188 -15.30 -17.84 18.01
CA LYS A 188 -16.26 -18.79 18.58
C LYS A 188 -17.60 -18.56 17.85
N PRO A 189 -18.29 -19.61 17.40
CA PRO A 189 -19.56 -19.47 16.73
C PRO A 189 -20.64 -19.21 17.78
N ASP A 190 -20.86 -17.94 18.13
CA ASP A 190 -22.12 -17.52 18.77
C ASP A 190 -23.08 -16.87 17.76
N CYS A 191 -22.77 -16.93 16.46
CA CYS A 191 -23.68 -16.55 15.40
C CYS A 191 -23.59 -17.57 14.26
N ASP A 192 -24.73 -18.15 13.89
CA ASP A 192 -24.94 -19.07 12.79
C ASP A 192 -24.17 -18.69 11.52
N GLU A 193 -23.17 -19.50 11.16
CA GLU A 193 -22.40 -19.43 9.91
C GLU A 193 -23.26 -19.62 8.64
N THR A 194 -24.56 -19.89 8.78
CA THR A 194 -25.51 -20.03 7.68
C THR A 194 -26.27 -18.74 7.31
N SER A 195 -26.18 -17.67 8.10
CA SER A 195 -27.00 -16.46 7.86
C SER A 195 -26.34 -15.36 7.00
N LEU A 196 -25.02 -15.41 6.77
CA LEU A 196 -24.31 -14.35 6.02
C LEU A 196 -23.90 -14.73 4.60
N ILE A 197 -24.11 -15.99 4.18
CA ILE A 197 -23.70 -16.47 2.84
C ILE A 197 -24.91 -16.70 1.90
N GLU A 198 -26.14 -16.81 2.41
CA GLU A 198 -27.35 -17.06 1.56
C GLU A 198 -28.23 -15.82 1.29
N GLY A 199 -27.84 -14.65 1.79
CA GLY A 199 -28.57 -13.40 1.57
C GLY A 199 -28.18 -12.67 0.27
N SER A 200 -28.77 -13.10 -0.85
CA SER A 200 -28.95 -12.32 -2.09
C SER A 200 -27.75 -12.24 -3.06
N PHE A 201 -27.70 -13.19 -4.01
CA PHE A 201 -27.58 -12.89 -5.46
C PHE A 201 -28.09 -14.11 -6.25
N ASN A 202 -29.37 -14.44 -6.05
CA ASN A 202 -30.13 -15.23 -7.01
C ASN A 202 -31.32 -14.39 -7.44
N ASN A 203 -31.19 -13.74 -8.59
CA ASN A 203 -32.34 -13.32 -9.40
C ASN A 203 -31.91 -13.27 -10.87
N ASN A 204 -31.90 -14.46 -11.47
CA ASN A 204 -32.36 -14.57 -12.84
C ASN A 204 -33.86 -14.25 -12.83
N ASN A 205 -34.26 -13.13 -13.42
CA ASN A 205 -35.53 -13.05 -14.13
C ASN A 205 -35.43 -12.01 -15.23
N SER A 206 -35.36 -12.56 -16.44
CA SER A 206 -35.77 -11.94 -17.68
C SER A 206 -37.23 -11.48 -17.65
N HIS A 207 -37.48 -10.41 -18.41
CA HIS A 207 -38.74 -9.96 -19.03
C HIS A 207 -39.71 -9.03 -18.27
N LEU A 208 -40.13 -8.01 -19.04
CA LEU A 208 -41.32 -7.13 -18.97
C LEU A 208 -41.10 -5.83 -18.14
N PHE A 209 -41.17 -4.60 -18.66
CA PHE A 209 -41.89 -4.03 -19.80
C PHE A 209 -41.18 -2.77 -20.36
N ASN A 210 -41.24 -2.61 -21.69
CA ASN A 210 -41.17 -1.31 -22.38
C ASN A 210 -42.40 -0.45 -22.03
N LEU A 211 -42.25 0.88 -22.07
CA LEU A 211 -43.21 1.90 -22.58
C LEU A 211 -42.52 3.28 -22.41
N THR A 212 -41.93 3.83 -23.48
CA THR A 212 -42.44 4.94 -24.34
C THR A 212 -42.22 6.36 -23.82
N GLU A 213 -41.36 7.08 -24.56
CA GLU A 213 -41.53 8.41 -25.16
C GLU A 213 -42.16 9.61 -24.41
N THR A 214 -41.49 10.76 -24.64
CA THR A 214 -41.99 12.16 -24.63
C THR A 214 -42.42 12.72 -23.26
N ARG A 215 -41.88 13.85 -22.79
CA ARG A 215 -41.85 15.16 -23.44
C ARG A 215 -40.84 16.09 -22.75
#